data_AF-A0A966PKG2-F1
#
_entry.id   AF-A0A966PKG2-F1
#
_cell.length_a   1.000
_cell.length_b   1.000
_cell.length_c   1.000
_cell.angle_alpha   90.00
_cell.angle_beta   90.00
_cell.angle_gamma   90.00
#
_symmetry.space_group_name_H-M   'P 1'
#
loop_
_entity.id
_entity.type
_entity.pdbx_description
1 polymer ?
#
loop_
_entity_poly.entity_id
_entity_poly.type
_entity_poly.pdbx_seq_one_letter_code
_entity_poly.pdbx_strand_id
1 'polypeptide(L)'
;MGRSRSGEACRRSGSRPHHRARGSRTVRGGNHRATSGPLGRSVAFGGRECSNLGDRTYAASFGIARPRTARSRRGSHQRDRRQASARHVGAFERRCRNAAWRAKRRGRSRPVRSALIVSALRIATRGSLQARTQSEHIAALLRDAHPGLVVELVFVDTTGDRRQDVPLHTIGGQGVFVKEVQSAVLDGRADVAVHSAKDLPSTVTNGLVIAAFGERRDPRDVLVGSTLSNLADGATVATGSVRRRAQLRRLRPDLRFVELRGNIPTRLEKIPTDGAIVMAAAALEILGWTDRISEHLSVTDMVPAVGQGSVAVECRADDSITADLLSVIDHRSSRRALEIERAFLAELGSGCSLPIGAHDDGRTFRVHLSSDDGARHHVAEMSTASGETTSLMDRAREMARVARFAVGD
;
A
#
# COMPACT_ATOMS: atom_id res chain seq x y z
N MET A 1 39.92 -34.14 53.19
CA MET A 1 39.27 -32.80 53.27
C MET A 1 38.01 -32.85 52.42
N GLY A 2 36.82 -32.38 52.79
CA GLY A 2 36.23 -32.00 54.10
C GLY A 2 34.72 -32.33 54.06
N ARG A 3 34.01 -32.38 55.19
CA ARG A 3 32.59 -32.84 55.27
C ARG A 3 31.65 -31.79 55.87
N SER A 4 30.35 -31.97 55.62
CA SER A 4 29.20 -31.57 56.48
C SER A 4 28.78 -30.08 56.45
N ARG A 5 27.54 -29.66 56.80
CA ARG A 5 26.33 -30.38 57.26
C ARG A 5 25.03 -29.55 57.03
N SER A 6 23.88 -30.13 57.46
CA SER A 6 22.55 -29.52 57.68
C SER A 6 22.54 -28.22 58.51
N GLY A 7 21.49 -27.37 58.54
CA GLY A 7 20.10 -27.48 58.01
C GLY A 7 19.04 -27.62 59.12
N GLU A 8 17.84 -27.04 58.98
CA GLU A 8 16.73 -27.15 59.96
C GLU A 8 15.31 -27.11 59.31
N ALA A 9 14.21 -27.11 60.07
CA ALA A 9 12.99 -27.86 59.73
C ALA A 9 11.61 -27.44 60.37
N CYS A 10 11.24 -26.16 60.49
CA CYS A 10 9.96 -25.73 61.12
C CYS A 10 8.95 -24.97 60.22
N ARG A 11 7.61 -25.06 60.38
CA ARG A 11 6.66 -26.18 60.71
C ARG A 11 5.21 -25.63 60.69
N ARG A 12 4.25 -26.38 60.10
CA ARG A 12 2.77 -26.48 60.40
C ARG A 12 2.00 -25.19 60.80
N SER A 13 0.86 -24.84 60.19
CA SER A 13 -0.43 -25.59 60.13
C SER A 13 -1.39 -24.85 59.16
N GLY A 14 -2.45 -25.42 58.56
CA GLY A 14 -3.63 -26.09 59.12
C GLY A 14 -4.71 -25.03 59.44
N SER A 15 -5.89 -24.96 58.77
CA SER A 15 -6.85 -26.05 58.54
C SER A 15 -7.96 -25.72 57.51
N ARG A 16 -8.73 -26.74 57.08
CA ARG A 16 -10.12 -26.63 56.53
C ARG A 16 -11.09 -27.23 57.57
N PRO A 17 -12.38 -26.83 57.61
CA PRO A 17 -13.45 -27.52 56.85
C PRO A 17 -14.42 -26.52 56.16
N HIS A 18 -15.14 -26.78 55.06
CA HIS A 18 -16.05 -27.88 54.64
C HIS A 18 -17.38 -27.98 55.40
N HIS A 19 -18.50 -27.65 54.74
CA HIS A 19 -19.80 -28.37 54.68
C HIS A 19 -20.64 -27.64 53.59
N ARG A 20 -21.17 -28.28 52.52
CA ARG A 20 -22.37 -29.15 52.38
C ARG A 20 -23.72 -28.47 52.75
N ALA A 21 -24.86 -28.73 52.08
CA ALA A 21 -25.16 -29.24 50.74
C ALA A 21 -26.71 -29.25 50.48
N ARG A 22 -27.13 -29.20 49.19
CA ARG A 22 -28.46 -29.57 48.64
C ARG A 22 -29.68 -28.70 49.01
N GLY A 23 -30.60 -28.58 48.03
CA GLY A 23 -31.96 -28.04 48.18
C GLY A 23 -32.67 -27.95 46.83
N SER A 24 -33.53 -28.90 46.49
CA SER A 24 -34.25 -28.95 45.21
C SER A 24 -35.77 -28.83 45.40
N ARG A 25 -36.47 -28.16 44.48
CA ARG A 25 -37.93 -28.32 44.28
C ARG A 25 -38.41 -27.76 42.94
N THR A 26 -39.57 -28.25 42.49
CA THR A 26 -40.17 -28.03 41.17
C THR A 26 -41.65 -27.66 41.28
N VAL A 27 -42.08 -26.58 40.62
CA VAL A 27 -43.46 -26.22 40.22
C VAL A 27 -43.29 -25.32 38.97
N ARG A 28 -43.89 -25.47 37.76
CA ARG A 28 -45.07 -26.14 37.18
C ARG A 28 -46.28 -25.21 36.97
N GLY A 29 -46.58 -24.89 35.71
CA GLY A 29 -47.88 -24.35 35.25
C GLY A 29 -47.86 -22.89 34.77
N GLY A 30 -48.49 -22.62 33.62
CA GLY A 30 -48.56 -21.27 33.01
C GLY A 30 -49.00 -21.26 31.55
N ASN A 31 -50.21 -21.77 31.25
CA ASN A 31 -50.78 -21.69 29.90
C ASN A 31 -51.36 -20.31 29.62
N HIS A 32 -51.13 -19.76 28.42
CA HIS A 32 -52.13 -18.94 27.71
C HIS A 32 -52.13 -19.28 26.22
N ARG A 33 -53.31 -19.18 25.59
CA ARG A 33 -53.60 -19.66 24.23
C ARG A 33 -54.74 -18.81 23.64
N ALA A 34 -54.77 -18.66 22.31
CA ALA A 34 -55.75 -17.86 21.55
C ALA A 34 -55.61 -16.32 21.74
N THR A 35 -56.07 -15.45 20.83
CA THR A 35 -57.02 -15.64 19.70
C THR A 35 -56.52 -15.11 18.33
N SER A 36 -57.19 -15.55 17.26
CA SER A 36 -57.25 -14.92 15.92
C SER A 36 -57.69 -13.45 15.99
N GLY A 37 -57.32 -12.51 15.10
CA GLY A 37 -57.33 -12.48 13.62
C GLY A 37 -58.40 -11.46 13.13
N PRO A 38 -58.73 -11.25 11.84
CA PRO A 38 -57.98 -11.42 10.57
C PRO A 38 -58.15 -10.20 9.59
N LEU A 39 -57.66 -10.31 8.34
CA LEU A 39 -57.94 -9.46 7.13
C LEU A 39 -57.36 -8.02 7.12
N GLY A 40 -57.00 -7.43 5.96
CA GLY A 40 -56.83 -8.00 4.61
C GLY A 40 -56.72 -6.94 3.48
N ARG A 41 -56.36 -7.38 2.26
CA ARG A 41 -56.42 -6.69 0.93
C ARG A 41 -55.63 -5.36 0.77
N SER A 42 -54.59 -5.24 -0.07
CA SER A 42 -54.44 -5.46 -1.53
C SER A 42 -55.00 -4.34 -2.43
N VAL A 43 -54.10 -3.58 -3.07
CA VAL A 43 -54.31 -2.95 -4.39
C VAL A 43 -53.00 -3.05 -5.18
N ALA A 44 -53.08 -3.34 -6.48
CA ALA A 44 -51.96 -3.26 -7.41
C ALA A 44 -52.44 -2.76 -8.78
N PHE A 45 -51.79 -1.72 -9.29
CA PHE A 45 -51.71 -1.25 -10.69
C PHE A 45 -50.48 -0.31 -10.69
N GLY A 46 -49.50 -0.41 -11.60
CA GLY A 46 -49.60 -0.16 -13.04
C GLY A 46 -49.08 1.27 -13.31
N GLY A 47 -48.25 1.58 -14.31
CA GLY A 47 -47.66 0.76 -15.39
C GLY A 47 -47.52 1.62 -16.66
N ARG A 48 -46.39 1.46 -17.40
CA ARG A 48 -45.82 2.43 -18.38
C ARG A 48 -45.04 3.58 -17.70
N GLU A 49 -44.08 4.25 -18.35
CA GLU A 49 -43.80 4.34 -19.79
C GLU A 49 -42.29 4.38 -20.13
N CYS A 50 -41.92 4.24 -21.41
CA CYS A 50 -40.53 4.26 -21.89
C CYS A 50 -40.26 5.45 -22.81
N SER A 51 -39.16 6.18 -22.61
CA SER A 51 -38.59 7.05 -23.65
C SER A 51 -37.10 7.35 -23.46
N ASN A 52 -36.35 7.29 -24.56
CA ASN A 52 -34.91 7.54 -24.66
C ASN A 52 -34.48 8.96 -24.23
N LEU A 53 -33.26 9.10 -23.71
CA LEU A 53 -32.32 10.24 -23.82
C LEU A 53 -31.10 9.96 -22.92
N GLY A 54 -29.84 10.03 -23.34
CA GLY A 54 -29.25 10.19 -24.68
C GLY A 54 -27.71 10.34 -24.55
N ASP A 55 -26.94 9.84 -25.53
CA ASP A 55 -25.46 9.85 -25.47
C ASP A 55 -24.85 11.25 -25.33
N ARG A 56 -23.92 11.42 -24.37
CA ARG A 56 -22.96 12.54 -24.34
C ARG A 56 -21.58 12.12 -23.85
N THR A 57 -20.78 11.61 -24.76
CA THR A 57 -19.31 11.54 -24.63
C THR A 57 -18.71 12.94 -24.43
N TYR A 58 -18.00 13.18 -23.33
CA TYR A 58 -17.28 14.44 -23.10
C TYR A 58 -15.84 14.34 -23.61
N ALA A 59 -15.60 14.76 -24.85
CA ALA A 59 -14.27 14.88 -25.44
C ALA A 59 -13.85 16.37 -25.46
N ALA A 60 -12.93 16.75 -24.58
CA ALA A 60 -12.44 18.13 -24.45
C ALA A 60 -11.05 18.31 -25.09
N SER A 61 -11.01 18.55 -26.39
CA SER A 61 -9.76 18.87 -27.11
C SER A 61 -9.39 20.35 -26.94
N PHE A 62 -8.23 20.64 -26.35
CA PHE A 62 -7.65 22.00 -26.36
C PHE A 62 -6.60 22.14 -27.46
N GLY A 63 -6.90 22.98 -28.45
CA GLY A 63 -6.07 23.21 -29.63
C GLY A 63 -4.91 24.18 -29.41
N ILE A 64 -3.82 23.96 -30.13
CA ILE A 64 -2.63 24.82 -30.15
C ILE A 64 -2.89 26.06 -31.02
N ALA A 65 -2.52 27.25 -30.53
CA ALA A 65 -2.52 28.49 -31.33
C ALA A 65 -1.21 29.29 -31.17
N ARG A 66 -0.67 29.82 -32.28
CA ARG A 66 0.49 30.73 -32.36
C ARG A 66 0.19 31.88 -33.33
N PRO A 67 0.57 33.12 -32.98
CA PRO A 67 1.09 34.08 -33.96
C PRO A 67 2.57 34.43 -33.67
N ARG A 68 3.50 34.42 -34.65
CA ARG A 68 3.82 35.49 -35.63
C ARG A 68 4.43 36.75 -34.97
N THR A 69 5.76 36.85 -34.80
CA THR A 69 6.82 37.28 -35.76
C THR A 69 6.87 38.78 -36.11
N ALA A 70 8.00 39.43 -35.85
CA ALA A 70 8.42 40.74 -36.39
C ALA A 70 9.90 40.71 -36.86
N ARG A 71 10.36 41.74 -37.60
CA ARG A 71 11.66 41.74 -38.35
C ARG A 71 12.44 43.06 -38.21
N SER A 72 13.76 42.94 -38.05
CA SER A 72 14.82 43.82 -38.61
C SER A 72 16.10 42.98 -38.73
N ARG A 73 16.90 42.96 -39.82
CA ARG A 73 17.63 44.03 -40.56
C ARG A 73 18.76 44.66 -39.69
N ARG A 74 20.01 44.80 -40.15
CA ARG A 74 20.63 44.43 -41.47
C ARG A 74 22.18 44.48 -41.41
N GLY A 75 22.83 43.72 -42.30
CA GLY A 75 24.17 44.00 -42.87
C GLY A 75 25.38 43.33 -42.20
N SER A 76 26.59 43.31 -42.80
CA SER A 76 27.00 43.27 -44.23
C SER A 76 28.54 43.40 -44.35
N HIS A 77 29.14 42.79 -45.39
CA HIS A 77 30.58 42.87 -45.75
C HIS A 77 31.55 42.15 -44.76
N GLN A 78 32.76 41.73 -45.15
CA GLN A 78 33.38 41.66 -46.48
C GLN A 78 34.27 40.42 -46.67
N ARG A 79 34.61 40.13 -47.94
CA ARG A 79 35.59 39.12 -48.37
C ARG A 79 37.01 39.53 -47.97
N ASP A 80 37.93 38.55 -47.93
CA ASP A 80 39.28 38.76 -48.45
C ASP A 80 39.83 37.50 -49.18
N ARG A 81 40.97 37.64 -49.88
CA ARG A 81 41.64 36.66 -50.75
C ARG A 81 43.12 36.51 -50.39
N ARG A 82 43.66 35.28 -50.53
CA ARG A 82 45.05 34.88 -50.91
C ARG A 82 45.09 33.34 -50.87
N GLN A 83 45.64 32.52 -51.78
CA GLN A 83 46.82 32.57 -52.68
C GLN A 83 48.18 32.63 -51.93
N ALA A 84 49.17 31.77 -52.19
CA ALA A 84 49.26 30.57 -53.05
C ALA A 84 50.55 29.74 -52.72
N SER A 85 50.85 28.74 -53.58
CA SER A 85 52.02 27.82 -53.63
C SER A 85 51.96 26.56 -52.74
N ALA A 86 52.21 25.30 -53.17
CA ALA A 86 52.71 24.63 -54.41
C ALA A 86 54.18 24.17 -54.42
N ARG A 87 54.44 23.02 -55.09
CA ARG A 87 55.71 22.23 -55.17
C ARG A 87 55.99 21.43 -53.88
N HIS A 88 56.69 20.29 -53.85
CA HIS A 88 57.21 19.34 -54.87
C HIS A 88 57.51 17.99 -54.12
N VAL A 89 57.70 16.79 -54.70
CA VAL A 89 57.72 16.23 -56.08
C VAL A 89 56.83 14.96 -56.08
N GLY A 90 56.60 14.27 -57.21
CA GLY A 90 55.97 12.94 -57.23
C GLY A 90 56.66 11.93 -58.16
N ALA A 91 57.03 10.74 -57.62
CA ALA A 91 57.30 9.48 -58.34
C ALA A 91 57.69 8.31 -57.39
N PHE A 92 56.77 7.41 -57.01
CA PHE A 92 57.15 6.00 -56.70
C PHE A 92 56.02 4.93 -56.73
N GLU A 93 54.94 5.12 -57.49
CA GLU A 93 54.03 4.00 -57.75
C GLU A 93 54.66 3.00 -58.74
N ARG A 94 55.19 1.86 -58.25
CA ARG A 94 55.16 0.53 -58.92
C ARG A 94 55.79 -0.69 -58.22
N ARG A 95 55.82 -0.80 -56.87
CA ARG A 95 56.21 -2.11 -56.24
C ARG A 95 55.63 -2.40 -54.85
N CYS A 96 54.31 -2.63 -54.76
CA CYS A 96 53.69 -3.29 -53.58
C CYS A 96 52.29 -3.90 -53.85
N ARG A 97 52.10 -4.61 -54.97
CA ARG A 97 50.76 -5.05 -55.45
C ARG A 97 50.33 -6.48 -55.06
N ASN A 98 51.14 -7.23 -54.30
CA ASN A 98 50.98 -8.70 -54.13
C ASN A 98 50.54 -9.22 -52.75
N ALA A 99 50.16 -8.37 -51.78
CA ALA A 99 49.75 -8.82 -50.43
C ALA A 99 48.23 -8.68 -50.13
N ALA A 100 47.53 -7.75 -50.78
CA ALA A 100 46.22 -7.28 -50.31
C ALA A 100 44.98 -8.07 -50.84
N TRP A 101 45.16 -9.08 -51.71
CA TRP A 101 44.05 -9.67 -52.49
C TRP A 101 43.71 -11.14 -52.21
N ARG A 102 44.37 -11.81 -51.24
CA ARG A 102 44.10 -13.23 -50.91
C ARG A 102 43.64 -13.51 -49.46
N ALA A 103 43.38 -12.47 -48.65
CA ALA A 103 42.94 -12.61 -47.26
C ALA A 103 41.47 -12.24 -46.98
N LYS A 104 40.62 -12.08 -48.02
CA LYS A 104 39.28 -11.43 -47.90
C LYS A 104 38.06 -12.33 -48.20
N ARG A 105 38.20 -13.67 -48.17
CA ARG A 105 37.12 -14.64 -48.50
C ARG A 105 37.07 -15.95 -47.67
N ARG A 106 37.46 -15.92 -46.40
CA ARG A 106 37.02 -16.93 -45.39
C ARG A 106 36.65 -16.21 -44.10
N GLY A 107 35.69 -16.74 -43.33
CA GLY A 107 35.17 -16.06 -42.14
C GLY A 107 33.95 -15.16 -42.38
N ARG A 108 32.98 -15.60 -43.21
CA ARG A 108 31.62 -15.03 -43.16
C ARG A 108 30.92 -15.62 -41.94
N SER A 109 31.19 -15.08 -40.75
CA SER A 109 30.43 -15.39 -39.56
C SER A 109 28.95 -15.15 -39.85
N ARG A 110 28.11 -16.15 -39.61
CA ARG A 110 26.66 -15.92 -39.56
C ARG A 110 26.43 -14.91 -38.44
N PRO A 111 25.57 -13.89 -38.61
CA PRO A 111 25.12 -13.13 -37.46
C PRO A 111 24.43 -14.14 -36.54
N VAL A 112 25.06 -14.45 -35.41
CA VAL A 112 24.34 -14.99 -34.28
C VAL A 112 23.40 -13.87 -33.89
N ARG A 113 22.15 -13.94 -34.39
CA ARG A 113 21.04 -13.34 -33.67
C ARG A 113 21.12 -13.97 -32.30
N SER A 114 21.64 -13.22 -31.33
CA SER A 114 21.39 -13.52 -29.95
C SER A 114 19.88 -13.54 -29.85
N ALA A 115 19.31 -14.74 -29.71
CA ALA A 115 17.94 -14.84 -29.30
C ALA A 115 17.94 -14.23 -27.91
N LEU A 116 17.45 -12.99 -27.81
CA LEU A 116 17.09 -12.43 -26.53
C LEU A 116 16.07 -13.41 -25.95
N ILE A 117 16.55 -14.26 -25.05
CA ILE A 117 15.70 -14.96 -24.11
C ILE A 117 15.09 -13.82 -23.33
N VAL A 118 13.84 -13.47 -23.67
CA VAL A 118 13.07 -12.48 -22.94
C VAL A 118 12.69 -13.16 -21.63
N SER A 119 13.65 -13.16 -20.70
CA SER A 119 13.46 -13.62 -19.32
C SER A 119 12.28 -12.85 -18.76
N ALA A 120 11.18 -13.55 -18.49
CA ALA A 120 9.97 -12.93 -18.00
C ALA A 120 10.25 -12.26 -16.65
N LEU A 121 9.76 -11.04 -16.47
CA LEU A 121 9.83 -10.35 -15.18
C LEU A 121 8.81 -10.99 -14.23
N ARG A 122 9.28 -11.66 -13.17
CA ARG A 122 8.43 -12.43 -12.27
C ARG A 122 8.04 -11.59 -11.06
N ILE A 123 6.75 -11.30 -10.91
CA ILE A 123 6.19 -10.54 -9.80
C ILE A 123 5.61 -11.50 -8.75
N ALA A 124 6.26 -11.58 -7.59
CA ALA A 124 5.75 -12.26 -6.41
C ALA A 124 4.53 -11.53 -5.83
N THR A 125 3.47 -12.27 -5.54
CA THR A 125 2.22 -11.73 -4.97
C THR A 125 1.45 -12.78 -4.17
N ARG A 126 0.47 -12.33 -3.38
CA ARG A 126 -0.45 -13.20 -2.62
C ARG A 126 -1.64 -13.61 -3.47
N GLY A 127 -2.21 -14.78 -3.19
CA GLY A 127 -3.41 -15.28 -3.90
C GLY A 127 -4.70 -14.46 -3.66
N SER A 128 -4.72 -13.58 -2.65
CA SER A 128 -5.88 -12.76 -2.31
C SER A 128 -6.23 -11.79 -3.45
N LEU A 129 -7.54 -11.55 -3.66
CA LEU A 129 -8.03 -10.77 -4.80
C LEU A 129 -7.40 -9.36 -4.87
N GLN A 130 -7.27 -8.67 -3.73
CA GLN A 130 -6.66 -7.35 -3.68
C GLN A 130 -5.18 -7.37 -4.12
N ALA A 131 -4.37 -8.29 -3.58
CA ALA A 131 -2.95 -8.37 -3.89
C ALA A 131 -2.71 -8.75 -5.35
N ARG A 132 -3.51 -9.72 -5.86
CA ARG A 132 -3.52 -10.10 -7.27
C ARG A 132 -3.82 -8.90 -8.16
N THR A 133 -4.91 -8.18 -7.93
CA THR A 133 -5.31 -7.05 -8.79
C THR A 133 -4.35 -5.86 -8.69
N GLN A 134 -3.67 -5.67 -7.54
CA GLN A 134 -2.52 -4.75 -7.45
C GLN A 134 -1.36 -5.22 -8.35
N SER A 135 -0.99 -6.50 -8.34
CA SER A 135 0.09 -7.04 -9.19
C SER A 135 -0.27 -7.10 -10.67
N GLU A 136 -1.53 -7.38 -11.02
CA GLU A 136 -2.05 -7.32 -12.39
C GLU A 136 -1.98 -5.89 -12.94
N HIS A 137 -2.30 -4.89 -12.12
CA HIS A 137 -2.18 -3.47 -12.46
C HIS A 137 -0.73 -3.04 -12.66
N ILE A 138 0.19 -3.41 -11.76
CA ILE A 138 1.64 -3.18 -11.93
C ILE A 138 2.16 -3.88 -13.21
N ALA A 139 1.76 -5.13 -13.46
CA ALA A 139 2.12 -5.86 -14.66
C ALA A 139 1.56 -5.25 -15.94
N ALA A 140 0.38 -4.60 -15.89
CA ALA A 140 -0.17 -3.88 -17.04
C ALA A 140 0.65 -2.62 -17.35
N LEU A 141 0.97 -1.80 -16.34
CA LEU A 141 1.80 -0.59 -16.51
C LEU A 141 3.18 -0.92 -17.08
N LEU A 142 3.82 -1.99 -16.60
CA LEU A 142 5.13 -2.42 -17.09
C LEU A 142 5.10 -2.95 -18.52
N ARG A 143 4.03 -3.63 -18.96
CA ARG A 143 3.87 -4.10 -20.34
C ARG A 143 3.57 -2.95 -21.33
N ASP A 144 2.87 -1.92 -20.88
CA ASP A 144 2.57 -0.72 -21.67
C ASP A 144 3.82 0.14 -21.87
N ALA A 145 4.57 0.40 -20.78
CA ALA A 145 5.81 1.16 -20.83
C ALA A 145 6.97 0.44 -21.54
N HIS A 146 7.01 -0.90 -21.51
CA HIS A 146 8.08 -1.70 -22.11
C HIS A 146 7.53 -2.68 -23.17
N PRO A 147 7.27 -2.25 -24.41
CA PRO A 147 6.74 -3.10 -25.48
C PRO A 147 7.59 -4.35 -25.73
N GLY A 148 7.00 -5.52 -25.51
CA GLY A 148 7.67 -6.83 -25.65
C GLY A 148 8.20 -7.42 -24.33
N LEU A 149 8.10 -6.71 -23.20
CA LEU A 149 8.38 -7.27 -21.88
C LEU A 149 7.34 -8.34 -21.52
N VAL A 150 7.80 -9.58 -21.32
CA VAL A 150 6.97 -10.63 -20.71
C VAL A 150 6.96 -10.41 -19.20
N VAL A 151 5.77 -10.42 -18.58
CA VAL A 151 5.60 -10.25 -17.13
C VAL A 151 4.68 -11.36 -16.62
N GLU A 152 5.13 -12.08 -15.59
CA GLU A 152 4.46 -13.24 -15.00
C GLU A 152 4.15 -13.00 -13.51
N LEU A 153 3.09 -13.63 -12.99
CA LEU A 153 2.74 -13.56 -11.57
C LEU A 153 3.11 -14.86 -10.86
N VAL A 154 3.95 -14.75 -9.83
CA VAL A 154 4.35 -15.85 -8.95
C VAL A 154 3.53 -15.78 -7.67
N PHE A 155 2.54 -16.66 -7.54
CA PHE A 155 1.70 -16.72 -6.35
C PHE A 155 2.44 -17.36 -5.16
N VAL A 156 2.32 -16.74 -3.99
CA VAL A 156 2.99 -17.14 -2.76
C VAL A 156 1.98 -17.29 -1.62
N ASP A 157 1.94 -18.47 -1.00
CA ASP A 157 1.11 -18.74 0.18
C ASP A 157 1.79 -18.23 1.46
N THR A 158 1.25 -17.15 2.05
CA THR A 158 1.75 -16.61 3.32
C THR A 158 1.17 -17.33 4.53
N THR A 159 1.86 -17.28 5.65
CA THR A 159 1.39 -17.85 6.92
C THR A 159 0.19 -17.08 7.46
N GLY A 160 0.08 -15.78 7.17
CA GLY A 160 -1.10 -14.98 7.46
C GLY A 160 -2.34 -15.36 6.64
N ASP A 161 -2.18 -15.87 5.41
CA ASP A 161 -3.30 -16.41 4.62
C ASP A 161 -3.76 -17.77 5.17
N ARG A 162 -2.82 -18.58 5.69
CA ARG A 162 -3.06 -19.90 6.31
C ARG A 162 -3.68 -19.84 7.72
N ARG A 163 -3.42 -18.80 8.52
CA ARG A 163 -3.89 -18.67 9.92
C ARG A 163 -4.83 -17.49 10.12
N GLN A 164 -6.10 -17.69 9.75
CA GLN A 164 -7.16 -16.67 9.90
C GLN A 164 -7.82 -16.68 11.30
N ASP A 165 -7.54 -17.72 12.07
CA ASP A 165 -8.06 -18.06 13.40
C ASP A 165 -7.42 -17.27 14.55
N VAL A 166 -6.21 -16.73 14.35
CA VAL A 166 -5.41 -16.07 15.40
C VAL A 166 -5.41 -14.53 15.24
N PRO A 167 -5.41 -13.74 16.34
CA PRO A 167 -5.26 -12.29 16.28
C PRO A 167 -3.96 -11.82 15.60
N LEU A 168 -4.01 -10.68 14.89
CA LEU A 168 -2.87 -10.22 14.07
C LEU A 168 -1.68 -9.79 14.93
N HIS A 169 -1.96 -9.24 16.12
CA HIS A 169 -0.93 -8.90 17.10
C HIS A 169 -0.33 -10.13 17.80
N THR A 170 -0.94 -11.32 17.70
CA THR A 170 -0.40 -12.57 18.29
C THR A 170 0.20 -13.56 17.29
N ILE A 171 -0.01 -13.42 15.97
CA ILE A 171 0.68 -14.26 14.96
C ILE A 171 2.19 -13.93 14.87
N GLY A 172 2.58 -12.71 15.23
CA GLY A 172 3.97 -12.32 15.47
C GLY A 172 4.51 -11.24 14.53
N GLY A 173 4.53 -10.00 15.01
CA GLY A 173 5.30 -8.89 14.42
C GLY A 173 4.75 -8.29 13.13
N GLN A 174 5.45 -7.25 12.63
CA GLN A 174 5.21 -6.69 11.31
C GLN A 174 5.69 -7.66 10.22
N GLY A 175 4.99 -7.69 9.08
CA GLY A 175 5.44 -8.43 7.89
C GLY A 175 4.95 -9.88 7.73
N VAL A 176 3.98 -10.35 8.51
CA VAL A 176 3.35 -11.70 8.41
C VAL A 176 2.74 -12.01 7.02
N PHE A 177 2.46 -10.98 6.21
CA PHE A 177 1.99 -11.09 4.82
C PHE A 177 3.04 -10.70 3.77
N VAL A 178 4.22 -10.29 4.22
CA VAL A 178 5.28 -9.68 3.40
C VAL A 178 6.47 -10.62 3.29
N LYS A 179 6.83 -11.28 4.40
CA LYS A 179 8.05 -12.08 4.53
C LYS A 179 8.17 -13.18 3.47
N GLU A 180 7.16 -14.01 3.25
CA GLU A 180 7.24 -15.09 2.25
C GLU A 180 7.33 -14.57 0.81
N VAL A 181 6.74 -13.39 0.54
CA VAL A 181 6.77 -12.72 -0.77
C VAL A 181 8.16 -12.10 -1.01
N GLN A 182 8.74 -11.45 0.01
CA GLN A 182 10.13 -10.97 0.00
C GLN A 182 11.13 -12.12 -0.16
N SER A 183 10.93 -13.25 0.54
CA SER A 183 11.72 -14.46 0.32
C SER A 183 11.63 -14.96 -1.12
N ALA A 184 10.51 -14.80 -1.84
CA ALA A 184 10.46 -15.19 -3.25
C ALA A 184 11.44 -14.39 -4.13
N VAL A 185 11.67 -13.11 -3.83
CA VAL A 185 12.63 -12.26 -4.55
C VAL A 185 14.08 -12.55 -4.11
N LEU A 186 14.32 -12.77 -2.82
CA LEU A 186 15.63 -13.12 -2.27
C LEU A 186 16.10 -14.51 -2.71
N ASP A 187 15.21 -15.50 -2.75
CA ASP A 187 15.47 -16.87 -3.22
C ASP A 187 15.63 -16.97 -4.75
N GLY A 188 15.50 -15.86 -5.49
CA GLY A 188 15.52 -15.83 -6.96
C GLY A 188 14.33 -16.52 -7.63
N ARG A 189 13.28 -16.89 -6.88
CA ARG A 189 12.02 -17.48 -7.37
C ARG A 189 11.15 -16.45 -8.11
N ALA A 190 11.33 -15.18 -7.78
CA ALA A 190 10.78 -14.00 -8.44
C ALA A 190 11.87 -12.91 -8.56
N ASP A 191 11.54 -11.81 -9.21
CA ASP A 191 12.44 -10.65 -9.43
C ASP A 191 11.93 -9.39 -8.72
N VAL A 192 10.61 -9.31 -8.58
CA VAL A 192 9.87 -8.19 -8.01
C VAL A 192 8.86 -8.70 -6.99
N ALA A 193 8.60 -7.95 -5.92
CA ALA A 193 7.49 -8.18 -5.00
C ALA A 193 6.56 -6.96 -4.97
N VAL A 194 5.24 -7.20 -4.98
CA VAL A 194 4.22 -6.13 -4.99
C VAL A 194 3.40 -6.16 -3.70
N HIS A 195 3.35 -5.02 -3.02
CA HIS A 195 2.73 -4.86 -1.70
C HIS A 195 1.78 -3.66 -1.66
N SER A 196 0.74 -3.73 -0.82
CA SER A 196 0.11 -2.50 -0.32
C SER A 196 1.13 -1.79 0.58
N ALA A 197 1.49 -0.54 0.28
CA ALA A 197 2.65 0.13 0.90
C ALA A 197 2.54 0.26 2.44
N LYS A 198 1.31 0.31 2.96
CA LYS A 198 0.98 0.31 4.39
C LYS A 198 1.22 -1.02 5.14
N ASP A 199 1.37 -2.12 4.40
CA ASP A 199 1.59 -3.46 4.98
C ASP A 199 3.10 -3.77 5.11
N LEU A 200 3.97 -2.95 4.47
CA LEU A 200 5.42 -3.03 4.64
C LEU A 200 5.87 -2.41 5.97
N PRO A 201 6.80 -3.05 6.72
CA PRO A 201 7.44 -2.43 7.88
C PRO A 201 8.21 -1.16 7.49
N SER A 202 8.50 -0.29 8.47
CA SER A 202 9.35 0.90 8.26
C SER A 202 10.82 0.54 8.05
N THR A 203 11.30 -0.55 8.66
CA THR A 203 12.61 -1.15 8.40
C THR A 203 12.63 -1.83 7.03
N VAL A 204 13.67 -1.56 6.23
CA VAL A 204 13.89 -2.23 4.93
C VAL A 204 14.51 -3.61 5.18
N THR A 205 14.08 -4.61 4.42
CA THR A 205 14.64 -5.97 4.50
C THR A 205 15.97 -6.03 3.79
N ASN A 206 17.01 -6.55 4.46
CA ASN A 206 18.36 -6.62 3.90
C ASN A 206 18.39 -7.39 2.57
N GLY A 207 19.09 -6.85 1.58
CA GLY A 207 19.12 -7.37 0.21
C GLY A 207 17.96 -6.91 -0.69
N LEU A 208 16.95 -6.19 -0.18
CA LEU A 208 15.85 -5.63 -0.96
C LEU A 208 15.84 -4.09 -0.92
N VAL A 209 15.24 -3.47 -1.94
CA VAL A 209 14.97 -2.02 -2.02
C VAL A 209 13.57 -1.76 -2.55
N ILE A 210 12.90 -0.70 -2.08
CA ILE A 210 11.63 -0.23 -2.65
C ILE A 210 11.92 0.60 -3.91
N ALA A 211 12.09 -0.10 -5.03
CA ALA A 211 12.43 0.48 -6.32
C ALA A 211 11.34 1.41 -6.87
N ALA A 212 10.05 1.13 -6.61
CA ALA A 212 8.97 2.01 -7.02
C ALA A 212 7.83 2.14 -5.99
N PHE A 213 7.28 3.36 -5.89
CA PHE A 213 5.95 3.61 -5.31
C PHE A 213 4.95 3.96 -6.41
N GLY A 214 3.92 3.15 -6.58
CA GLY A 214 2.84 3.42 -7.53
C GLY A 214 1.98 4.61 -7.11
N GLU A 215 1.32 5.23 -8.10
CA GLU A 215 0.43 6.39 -7.90
C GLU A 215 -0.61 6.14 -6.79
N ARG A 216 -0.82 7.17 -5.98
CA ARG A 216 -1.61 7.08 -4.75
C ARG A 216 -3.10 7.25 -5.04
N ARG A 217 -3.84 6.15 -4.87
CA ARG A 217 -5.31 6.10 -4.79
C ARG A 217 -5.83 6.76 -3.50
N ASP A 218 -7.15 6.91 -3.33
CA ASP A 218 -7.71 7.65 -2.18
C ASP A 218 -7.18 7.11 -0.84
N PRO A 219 -6.41 7.92 -0.08
CA PRO A 219 -5.80 7.49 1.17
C PRO A 219 -6.81 7.42 2.33
N ARG A 220 -8.01 8.00 2.17
CA ARG A 220 -9.03 8.07 3.23
C ARG A 220 -9.48 6.68 3.70
N ASP A 221 -9.95 6.65 4.93
CA ASP A 221 -10.80 5.55 5.38
C ASP A 221 -12.26 5.81 5.00
N VAL A 222 -13.02 4.74 4.82
CA VAL A 222 -14.43 4.76 4.44
C VAL A 222 -15.24 3.90 5.39
N LEU A 223 -16.48 4.33 5.65
CA LEU A 223 -17.51 3.50 6.28
C LEU A 223 -18.33 2.78 5.21
N VAL A 224 -18.70 1.54 5.51
CA VAL A 224 -19.58 0.70 4.71
C VAL A 224 -20.64 0.10 5.63
N GLY A 225 -21.91 0.35 5.34
CA GLY A 225 -23.09 -0.07 6.11
C GLY A 225 -23.94 1.12 6.57
N SER A 226 -23.29 2.14 7.14
CA SER A 226 -23.90 3.39 7.57
C SER A 226 -22.87 4.53 7.52
N THR A 227 -23.34 5.78 7.44
CA THR A 227 -22.53 6.96 7.79
C THR A 227 -22.34 7.06 9.31
N LEU A 228 -21.32 7.79 9.76
CA LEU A 228 -21.01 8.08 11.16
C LEU A 228 -22.12 8.88 11.85
N SER A 229 -22.85 9.71 11.08
CA SER A 229 -24.02 10.47 11.55
C SER A 229 -25.24 9.59 11.80
N ASN A 230 -25.40 8.51 11.03
CA ASN A 230 -26.61 7.68 11.03
C ASN A 230 -26.47 6.43 11.92
N LEU A 231 -25.25 6.13 12.39
CA LEU A 231 -25.01 5.13 13.44
C LEU A 231 -25.68 5.56 14.74
N ALA A 232 -26.61 4.74 15.24
CA ALA A 232 -27.28 4.95 16.52
C ALA A 232 -26.30 5.02 17.71
N ASP A 233 -26.77 5.47 18.88
CA ASP A 233 -25.98 5.45 20.12
C ASP A 233 -25.58 4.01 20.49
N GLY A 234 -24.30 3.79 20.78
CA GLY A 234 -23.78 2.47 21.10
C GLY A 234 -23.72 1.48 19.93
N ALA A 235 -23.89 1.96 18.69
CA ALA A 235 -23.82 1.13 17.48
C ALA A 235 -22.43 0.47 17.31
N THR A 236 -22.37 -0.60 16.50
CA THR A 236 -21.17 -1.43 16.37
C THR A 236 -20.41 -1.16 15.07
N VAL A 237 -19.11 -0.85 15.18
CA VAL A 237 -18.20 -0.73 14.04
C VAL A 237 -17.15 -1.83 14.06
N ALA A 238 -17.11 -2.68 13.02
CA ALA A 238 -16.13 -3.76 12.93
C ALA A 238 -14.80 -3.27 12.35
N THR A 239 -13.70 -3.48 13.09
CA THR A 239 -12.33 -3.20 12.64
C THR A 239 -11.26 -3.86 13.53
N GLY A 240 -10.34 -4.59 12.89
CA GLY A 240 -9.12 -5.10 13.53
C GLY A 240 -7.96 -4.09 13.59
N SER A 241 -8.19 -2.80 13.26
CA SER A 241 -7.15 -1.75 13.26
C SER A 241 -7.23 -0.86 14.50
N VAL A 242 -6.18 -0.91 15.32
CA VAL A 242 -5.98 -0.06 16.51
C VAL A 242 -6.08 1.44 16.18
N ARG A 243 -5.39 1.91 15.13
CA ARG A 243 -5.47 3.30 14.60
C ARG A 243 -6.91 3.76 14.40
N ARG A 244 -7.73 2.94 13.74
CA ARG A 244 -9.12 3.29 13.42
C ARG A 244 -10.01 3.29 14.66
N ARG A 245 -9.80 2.36 15.61
CA ARG A 245 -10.55 2.33 16.88
C ARG A 245 -10.28 3.57 17.73
N ALA A 246 -9.02 3.97 17.89
CA ALA A 246 -8.66 5.16 18.65
C ALA A 246 -9.27 6.43 18.04
N GLN A 247 -9.09 6.64 16.74
CA GLN A 247 -9.64 7.83 16.07
C GLN A 247 -11.17 7.85 16.03
N LEU A 248 -11.85 6.71 15.78
CA LEU A 248 -13.32 6.68 15.83
C LEU A 248 -13.85 6.94 17.24
N ARG A 249 -13.19 6.46 18.30
CA ARG A 249 -13.56 6.78 19.69
C ARG A 249 -13.42 8.27 20.03
N ARG A 250 -12.46 8.97 19.42
CA ARG A 250 -12.31 10.43 19.57
C ARG A 250 -13.48 11.20 18.95
N LEU A 251 -14.10 10.66 17.90
CA LEU A 251 -15.22 11.28 17.17
C LEU A 251 -16.60 10.88 17.73
N ARG A 252 -16.73 9.61 18.15
CA ARG A 252 -17.95 8.98 18.69
C ARG A 252 -17.56 8.03 19.84
N PRO A 253 -17.47 8.51 21.09
CA PRO A 253 -17.02 7.71 22.23
C PRO A 253 -17.93 6.54 22.62
N ASP A 254 -19.19 6.57 22.19
CA ASP A 254 -20.22 5.57 22.46
C ASP A 254 -20.04 4.26 21.66
N LEU A 255 -19.34 4.32 20.52
CA LEU A 255 -19.30 3.21 19.56
C LEU A 255 -18.66 1.95 20.15
N ARG A 256 -19.31 0.82 19.85
CA ARG A 256 -18.82 -0.51 20.18
C ARG A 256 -17.95 -1.02 19.04
N PHE A 257 -16.87 -1.74 19.37
CA PHE A 257 -15.91 -2.22 18.37
C PHE A 257 -15.73 -3.73 18.45
N VAL A 258 -15.78 -4.39 17.29
CA VAL A 258 -15.52 -5.83 17.14
C VAL A 258 -14.37 -6.07 16.18
N GLU A 259 -13.61 -7.16 16.39
CA GLU A 259 -12.51 -7.55 15.50
C GLU A 259 -13.05 -7.93 14.11
N LEU A 260 -12.33 -7.52 13.05
CA LEU A 260 -12.72 -7.79 11.66
C LEU A 260 -11.57 -8.44 10.88
N ARG A 261 -11.81 -9.65 10.37
CA ARG A 261 -10.79 -10.55 9.78
C ARG A 261 -11.26 -11.25 8.50
N GLY A 262 -10.30 -11.63 7.68
CA GLY A 262 -10.48 -12.19 6.32
C GLY A 262 -10.00 -11.23 5.23
N ASN A 263 -10.20 -11.62 3.97
CA ASN A 263 -10.00 -10.76 2.80
C ASN A 263 -11.20 -9.81 2.61
N ILE A 264 -11.09 -8.81 1.73
CA ILE A 264 -12.11 -7.77 1.54
C ILE A 264 -13.55 -8.31 1.33
N PRO A 265 -13.81 -9.32 0.48
CA PRO A 265 -15.18 -9.85 0.29
C PRO A 265 -15.75 -10.38 1.61
N THR A 266 -14.96 -11.21 2.30
CA THR A 266 -15.25 -11.80 3.61
C THR A 266 -15.34 -10.78 4.77
N ARG A 267 -15.03 -9.50 4.52
CA ARG A 267 -15.28 -8.41 5.47
C ARG A 267 -16.59 -7.69 5.17
N LEU A 268 -16.94 -7.52 3.90
CA LEU A 268 -18.24 -6.97 3.46
C LEU A 268 -19.40 -7.90 3.83
N GLU A 269 -19.16 -9.21 3.86
CA GLU A 269 -20.07 -10.23 4.42
C GLU A 269 -20.27 -10.12 5.95
N LYS A 270 -19.48 -9.29 6.65
CA LYS A 270 -19.44 -9.17 8.13
C LYS A 270 -19.74 -7.74 8.61
N ILE A 271 -20.55 -7.00 7.86
CA ILE A 271 -21.12 -5.73 8.32
C ILE A 271 -22.07 -6.05 9.49
N PRO A 272 -21.92 -5.43 10.68
CA PRO A 272 -22.85 -5.63 11.79
C PRO A 272 -24.25 -5.10 11.45
N THR A 273 -25.29 -5.77 11.92
CA THR A 273 -26.67 -5.25 11.90
C THR A 273 -26.71 -3.88 12.57
N ASP A 274 -27.35 -2.91 11.92
CA ASP A 274 -27.45 -1.50 12.35
C ASP A 274 -26.10 -0.85 12.68
N GLY A 275 -25.03 -1.33 12.02
CA GLY A 275 -23.66 -0.93 12.24
C GLY A 275 -22.89 -0.66 10.93
N ALA A 276 -21.56 -0.68 11.02
CA ALA A 276 -20.69 -0.46 9.87
C ALA A 276 -19.39 -1.27 9.96
N ILE A 277 -18.64 -1.34 8.85
CA ILE A 277 -17.22 -1.65 8.86
C ILE A 277 -16.42 -0.42 8.44
N VAL A 278 -15.20 -0.27 8.94
CA VAL A 278 -14.28 0.80 8.51
C VAL A 278 -13.08 0.24 7.76
N MET A 279 -12.95 0.61 6.48
CA MET A 279 -11.91 0.14 5.56
C MET A 279 -11.23 1.33 4.84
N ALA A 280 -10.37 1.06 3.85
CA ALA A 280 -9.68 2.13 3.09
C ALA A 280 -10.38 2.32 1.75
N ALA A 281 -10.55 3.57 1.30
CA ALA A 281 -11.19 3.88 0.01
C ALA A 281 -10.51 3.15 -1.16
N ALA A 282 -9.18 3.30 -1.28
CA ALA A 282 -8.36 2.58 -2.25
C ALA A 282 -8.55 1.05 -2.26
N ALA A 283 -8.96 0.42 -1.15
CA ALA A 283 -9.17 -1.02 -1.09
C ALA A 283 -10.44 -1.46 -1.84
N LEU A 284 -11.45 -0.60 -1.92
CA LEU A 284 -12.66 -0.81 -2.72
C LEU A 284 -12.44 -0.35 -4.17
N GLU A 285 -11.70 0.74 -4.39
CA GLU A 285 -11.29 1.19 -5.74
C GLU A 285 -10.44 0.17 -6.50
N ILE A 286 -9.59 -0.61 -5.81
CA ILE A 286 -8.83 -1.72 -6.41
C ILE A 286 -9.76 -2.82 -6.94
N LEU A 287 -10.94 -3.00 -6.35
CA LEU A 287 -11.91 -4.04 -6.72
C LEU A 287 -13.09 -3.52 -7.56
N GLY A 288 -13.18 -2.21 -7.80
CA GLY A 288 -14.33 -1.58 -8.46
C GLY A 288 -15.60 -1.54 -7.61
N TRP A 289 -15.48 -1.61 -6.27
CA TRP A 289 -16.59 -1.73 -5.31
C TRP A 289 -16.87 -0.43 -4.54
N THR A 290 -16.72 0.72 -5.20
CA THR A 290 -16.97 2.04 -4.63
C THR A 290 -18.46 2.32 -4.40
N ASP A 291 -19.35 1.58 -5.06
CA ASP A 291 -20.80 1.52 -4.82
C ASP A 291 -21.16 1.17 -3.36
N ARG A 292 -20.25 0.49 -2.65
CA ARG A 292 -20.43 0.08 -1.25
C ARG A 292 -20.12 1.18 -0.24
N ILE A 293 -19.50 2.28 -0.65
CA ILE A 293 -19.06 3.33 0.27
C ILE A 293 -20.27 4.12 0.78
N SER A 294 -20.50 4.08 2.10
CA SER A 294 -21.51 4.90 2.76
C SER A 294 -20.98 6.31 3.07
N GLU A 295 -19.69 6.44 3.41
CA GLU A 295 -19.03 7.70 3.73
C GLU A 295 -17.52 7.62 3.52
N HIS A 296 -16.89 8.70 3.03
CA HIS A 296 -15.43 8.90 3.13
C HIS A 296 -15.12 9.79 4.33
N LEU A 297 -14.40 9.26 5.31
CA LEU A 297 -13.95 10.02 6.48
C LEU A 297 -12.84 10.99 6.05
N SER A 298 -12.83 12.22 6.58
CA SER A 298 -11.79 13.19 6.21
C SER A 298 -10.42 12.78 6.75
N VAL A 299 -9.34 13.23 6.08
CA VAL A 299 -7.96 12.98 6.53
C VAL A 299 -7.59 13.74 7.82
N THR A 300 -8.43 14.68 8.26
CA THR A 300 -8.29 15.44 9.51
C THR A 300 -8.96 14.69 10.68
N ASP A 301 -10.15 14.13 10.43
CA ASP A 301 -10.88 13.33 11.42
C ASP A 301 -10.22 11.96 11.64
N MET A 302 -9.79 11.35 10.53
CA MET A 302 -9.28 9.99 10.45
C MET A 302 -7.96 9.99 9.67
N VAL A 303 -6.86 10.38 10.33
CA VAL A 303 -5.52 10.39 9.73
C VAL A 303 -5.20 8.98 9.20
N PRO A 304 -4.90 8.82 7.89
CA PRO A 304 -4.62 7.52 7.28
C PRO A 304 -3.47 6.74 7.92
N ALA A 305 -3.37 5.45 7.56
CA ALA A 305 -2.14 4.71 7.80
C ALA A 305 -1.06 5.14 6.81
N VAL A 306 0.20 5.15 7.25
CA VAL A 306 1.41 5.32 6.43
C VAL A 306 1.29 4.46 5.16
N GLY A 307 1.51 5.04 3.99
CA GLY A 307 1.42 4.33 2.70
C GLY A 307 0.01 3.88 2.29
N GLN A 308 -1.06 4.23 3.01
CA GLN A 308 -2.42 3.96 2.55
C GLN A 308 -2.71 4.74 1.27
N GLY A 309 -3.29 4.06 0.28
CA GLY A 309 -3.52 4.57 -1.08
C GLY A 309 -2.51 4.09 -2.12
N SER A 310 -1.26 3.80 -1.75
CA SER A 310 -0.20 3.41 -2.71
C SER A 310 0.15 1.91 -2.68
N VAL A 311 0.68 1.45 -3.81
CA VAL A 311 1.42 0.20 -3.95
C VAL A 311 2.91 0.49 -3.76
N ALA A 312 3.61 -0.39 -3.06
CA ALA A 312 5.07 -0.42 -2.99
C ALA A 312 5.59 -1.63 -3.75
N VAL A 313 6.68 -1.44 -4.49
CA VAL A 313 7.27 -2.46 -5.37
C VAL A 313 8.73 -2.62 -4.99
N GLU A 314 9.09 -3.82 -4.52
CA GLU A 314 10.43 -4.17 -4.07
C GLU A 314 11.15 -5.06 -5.09
N CYS A 315 12.46 -4.88 -5.24
CA CYS A 315 13.35 -5.79 -5.96
C CYS A 315 14.65 -6.02 -5.15
N ARG A 316 15.54 -6.89 -5.65
CA ARG A 316 16.88 -7.05 -5.06
C ARG A 316 17.70 -5.76 -5.17
N ALA A 317 18.54 -5.50 -4.17
CA ALA A 317 19.36 -4.28 -4.07
C ALA A 317 20.51 -4.21 -5.10
N ASP A 318 20.92 -5.36 -5.65
CA ASP A 318 21.98 -5.51 -6.67
C ASP A 318 21.44 -5.65 -8.11
N ASP A 319 20.12 -5.76 -8.27
CA ASP A 319 19.46 -5.97 -9.57
C ASP A 319 19.08 -4.63 -10.23
N SER A 320 20.09 -3.91 -10.71
CA SER A 320 19.90 -2.60 -11.35
C SER A 320 19.03 -2.67 -12.60
N ILE A 321 19.04 -3.80 -13.33
CA ILE A 321 18.22 -4.00 -14.53
C ILE A 321 16.73 -4.01 -14.14
N THR A 322 16.38 -4.71 -13.06
CA THR A 322 15.00 -4.69 -12.53
C THR A 322 14.65 -3.31 -11.99
N ALA A 323 15.55 -2.63 -11.28
CA ALA A 323 15.31 -1.27 -10.80
C ALA A 323 15.06 -0.27 -11.94
N ASP A 324 15.85 -0.33 -13.02
CA ASP A 324 15.69 0.51 -14.22
C ASP A 324 14.33 0.24 -14.91
N LEU A 325 13.92 -1.03 -15.04
CA LEU A 325 12.59 -1.40 -15.56
C LEU A 325 11.45 -0.85 -14.69
N LEU A 326 11.61 -0.86 -13.37
CA LEU A 326 10.61 -0.35 -12.41
C LEU A 326 10.56 1.18 -12.33
N SER A 327 11.58 1.90 -12.79
CA SER A 327 11.62 3.38 -12.73
C SER A 327 10.43 4.06 -13.41
N VAL A 328 9.86 3.43 -14.45
CA VAL A 328 8.72 3.96 -15.23
C VAL A 328 7.40 4.01 -14.46
N ILE A 329 7.29 3.27 -13.34
CA ILE A 329 6.11 3.24 -12.46
C ILE A 329 6.34 3.93 -11.11
N ASP A 330 7.52 4.53 -10.90
CA ASP A 330 7.84 5.25 -9.65
C ASP A 330 7.24 6.67 -9.66
N HIS A 331 6.07 6.83 -9.04
CA HIS A 331 5.35 8.08 -9.04
C HIS A 331 5.95 9.07 -8.03
N ARG A 332 6.84 9.95 -8.53
CA ARG A 332 7.66 10.91 -7.77
C ARG A 332 6.95 11.63 -6.61
N SER A 333 5.70 12.08 -6.77
CA SER A 333 4.97 12.76 -5.68
C SER A 333 4.49 11.79 -4.60
N SER A 334 4.03 10.59 -5.00
CA SER A 334 3.71 9.50 -4.07
C SER A 334 4.96 9.01 -3.35
N ARG A 335 6.10 8.86 -4.03
CA ARG A 335 7.40 8.56 -3.39
C ARG A 335 7.73 9.56 -2.29
N ARG A 336 7.76 10.86 -2.60
CA ARG A 336 8.08 11.92 -1.62
C ARG A 336 7.16 11.86 -0.40
N ALA A 337 5.84 11.72 -0.62
CA ALA A 337 4.86 11.63 0.46
C ALA A 337 5.10 10.40 1.35
N LEU A 338 5.33 9.22 0.73
CA LEU A 338 5.55 7.98 1.46
C LEU A 338 6.91 7.93 2.17
N GLU A 339 7.95 8.57 1.65
CA GLU A 339 9.25 8.69 2.32
C GLU A 339 9.16 9.54 3.60
N ILE A 340 8.38 10.63 3.59
CA ILE A 340 8.08 11.44 4.78
C ILE A 340 7.24 10.64 5.80
N GLU A 341 6.17 9.97 5.35
CA GLU A 341 5.33 9.12 6.21
C GLU A 341 6.13 7.95 6.84
N ARG A 342 7.01 7.31 6.07
CA ARG A 342 7.84 6.20 6.55
C ARG A 342 8.98 6.68 7.47
N ALA A 343 9.47 7.91 7.32
CA ALA A 343 10.45 8.48 8.26
C ALA A 343 9.87 8.66 9.67
N PHE A 344 8.64 9.19 9.77
CA PHE A 344 7.88 9.25 11.03
C PHE A 344 7.69 7.84 11.65
N LEU A 345 7.25 6.86 10.85
CA LEU A 345 7.02 5.49 11.33
C LEU A 345 8.33 4.76 11.71
N ALA A 346 9.46 5.09 11.07
CA ALA A 346 10.76 4.53 11.41
C ALA A 346 11.23 5.02 12.80
N GLU A 347 10.98 6.29 13.13
CA GLU A 347 11.35 6.89 14.41
C GLU A 347 10.53 6.35 15.59
N LEU A 348 9.24 6.06 15.37
CA LEU A 348 8.41 5.37 16.36
C LEU A 348 8.83 3.90 16.58
N GLY A 349 9.55 3.30 15.62
CA GLY A 349 10.03 1.93 15.67
C GLY A 349 8.95 0.88 15.40
N SER A 350 9.33 -0.39 15.45
CA SER A 350 8.47 -1.53 15.07
C SER A 350 7.39 -1.90 16.11
N GLY A 351 7.09 -1.03 17.08
CA GLY A 351 6.14 -1.23 18.17
C GLY A 351 4.69 -1.21 17.70
N CYS A 352 4.24 -2.31 17.11
CA CYS A 352 3.01 -2.36 16.30
C CYS A 352 1.68 -2.43 17.08
N SER A 353 1.66 -2.09 18.38
CA SER A 353 0.43 -1.93 19.16
C SER A 353 -0.17 -0.53 19.03
N LEU A 354 0.69 0.50 18.96
CA LEU A 354 0.32 1.91 19.02
C LEU A 354 -0.65 2.32 17.89
N PRO A 355 -1.74 3.07 18.19
CA PRO A 355 -2.65 3.68 17.21
C PRO A 355 -2.07 4.76 16.27
N ILE A 356 -0.98 4.45 15.56
CA ILE A 356 -0.25 5.34 14.65
C ILE A 356 -1.03 5.61 13.36
N GLY A 357 -1.20 6.88 12.99
CA GLY A 357 -1.54 7.33 11.65
C GLY A 357 -0.58 8.44 11.19
N ALA A 358 -0.26 8.49 9.90
CA ALA A 358 0.52 9.57 9.31
C ALA A 358 0.24 9.67 7.81
N HIS A 359 0.10 10.89 7.29
CA HIS A 359 -0.26 11.15 5.89
C HIS A 359 0.28 12.48 5.37
N ASP A 360 1.03 12.46 4.27
CA ASP A 360 1.38 13.63 3.47
C ASP A 360 0.49 13.72 2.21
N ASP A 361 -0.16 14.88 2.02
CA ASP A 361 -0.94 15.21 0.82
C ASP A 361 -0.12 15.99 -0.25
N GLY A 362 1.20 16.10 -0.04
CA GLY A 362 2.12 16.89 -0.85
C GLY A 362 2.19 18.37 -0.47
N ARG A 363 1.26 18.87 0.37
CA ARG A 363 1.21 20.25 0.87
C ARG A 363 1.26 20.32 2.39
N THR A 364 0.64 19.36 3.06
CA THR A 364 0.60 19.19 4.51
C THR A 364 0.82 17.73 4.89
N PHE A 365 1.75 17.50 5.82
CA PHE A 365 1.94 16.24 6.52
C PHE A 365 1.20 16.27 7.85
N ARG A 366 0.30 15.31 8.08
CA ARG A 366 -0.51 15.16 9.30
C ARG A 366 -0.16 13.87 10.02
N VAL A 367 -0.14 13.90 11.35
CA VAL A 367 0.18 12.75 12.19
C VAL A 367 -0.86 12.54 13.28
N HIS A 368 -1.03 11.28 13.67
CA HIS A 368 -1.84 10.85 14.81
C HIS A 368 -1.06 9.79 15.59
N LEU A 369 -1.00 9.94 16.90
CA LEU A 369 -0.57 8.91 17.83
C LEU A 369 -1.55 8.81 19.00
N SER A 370 -1.67 7.64 19.61
CA SER A 370 -2.30 7.48 20.92
C SER A 370 -1.55 6.44 21.74
N SER A 371 -1.79 6.42 23.05
CA SER A 371 -1.51 5.26 23.89
C SER A 371 -2.41 4.07 23.51
N ASP A 372 -2.02 2.85 23.88
CA ASP A 372 -2.74 1.61 23.51
C ASP A 372 -4.18 1.53 24.07
N ASP A 373 -4.45 2.22 25.18
CA ASP A 373 -5.80 2.40 25.75
C ASP A 373 -6.65 3.47 25.04
N GLY A 374 -6.01 4.36 24.27
CA GLY A 374 -6.61 5.53 23.64
C GLY A 374 -6.85 6.72 24.57
N ALA A 375 -6.41 6.69 25.83
CA ALA A 375 -6.67 7.75 26.81
C ALA A 375 -5.84 9.02 26.56
N ARG A 376 -4.61 8.87 26.06
CA ARG A 376 -3.74 9.98 25.62
C ARG A 376 -3.59 9.92 24.11
N HIS A 377 -3.67 11.07 23.45
CA HIS A 377 -3.45 11.18 22.00
C HIS A 377 -2.74 12.47 21.62
N HIS A 378 -2.04 12.43 20.49
CA HIS A 378 -1.36 13.58 19.91
C HIS A 378 -1.71 13.66 18.42
N VAL A 379 -2.12 14.85 17.97
CA VAL A 379 -2.36 15.19 16.57
C VAL A 379 -1.58 16.46 16.26
N ALA A 380 -0.82 16.44 15.18
CA ALA A 380 -0.06 17.59 14.71
C ALA A 380 0.03 17.58 13.17
N GLU A 381 0.31 18.74 12.59
CA GLU A 381 0.57 18.86 11.17
C GLU A 381 1.71 19.84 10.86
N MET A 382 2.33 19.68 9.70
CA MET A 382 3.34 20.60 9.19
C MET A 382 3.18 20.84 7.69
N SER A 383 3.56 22.04 7.22
CA SER A 383 3.66 22.31 5.79
C SER A 383 4.83 21.54 5.15
N THR A 384 4.52 20.89 4.03
CA THR A 384 5.41 20.14 3.13
C THR A 384 5.32 20.62 1.68
N ALA A 385 4.54 21.67 1.40
CA ALA A 385 4.36 22.27 0.07
C ALA A 385 5.65 22.80 -0.56
N SER A 386 6.70 23.00 0.25
CA SER A 386 8.06 23.33 -0.16
C SER A 386 9.07 22.60 0.74
N GLY A 387 10.34 22.59 0.35
CA GLY A 387 11.42 21.92 1.07
C GLY A 387 11.83 20.57 0.48
N GLU A 388 13.11 20.25 0.64
CA GLU A 388 13.73 19.01 0.19
C GLU A 388 13.24 17.80 1.01
N THR A 389 13.10 16.64 0.36
CA THR A 389 12.54 15.43 0.99
C THR A 389 13.30 15.05 2.26
N THR A 390 14.63 15.09 2.25
CA THR A 390 15.48 14.78 3.42
C THR A 390 15.14 15.66 4.63
N SER A 391 15.08 16.98 4.44
CA SER A 391 14.72 17.92 5.52
C SER A 391 13.30 17.71 6.04
N LEU A 392 12.36 17.31 5.18
CA LEU A 392 11.00 16.96 5.59
C LEU A 392 10.94 15.61 6.32
N MET A 393 11.77 14.63 5.94
CA MET A 393 11.92 13.37 6.69
C MET A 393 12.48 13.63 8.09
N ASP A 394 13.48 14.49 8.25
CA ASP A 394 14.05 14.84 9.56
C ASP A 394 13.02 15.58 10.45
N ARG A 395 12.23 16.49 9.87
CA ARG A 395 11.10 17.13 10.57
C ARG A 395 10.02 16.11 10.96
N ALA A 396 9.74 15.12 10.10
CA ALA A 396 8.81 14.04 10.41
C ALA A 396 9.31 13.12 11.54
N ARG A 397 10.63 12.89 11.66
CA ARG A 397 11.23 12.24 12.83
C ARG A 397 11.05 13.05 14.10
N GLU A 398 11.27 14.36 14.05
CA GLU A 398 11.06 15.21 15.23
C GLU A 398 9.59 15.23 15.67
N MET A 399 8.64 15.28 14.72
CA MET A 399 7.21 15.11 15.02
C MET A 399 6.89 13.76 15.67
N ALA A 400 7.59 12.67 15.29
CA ALA A 400 7.42 11.37 15.95
C ALA A 400 7.96 11.36 17.38
N ARG A 401 9.11 12.00 17.65
CA ARG A 401 9.65 12.13 19.02
C ARG A 401 8.75 12.98 19.92
N VAL A 402 8.25 14.11 19.42
CA VAL A 402 7.25 14.95 20.11
C VAL A 402 5.95 14.19 20.36
N ALA A 403 5.43 13.46 19.37
CA ALA A 403 4.21 12.67 19.51
C ALA A 403 4.37 11.57 20.58
N ARG A 404 5.48 10.82 20.56
CA ARG A 404 5.80 9.80 21.56
C ARG A 404 5.80 10.39 22.97
N PHE A 405 6.55 11.49 23.18
CA PHE A 405 6.59 12.17 24.47
C PHE A 405 5.20 12.64 24.93
N ALA A 406 4.38 13.17 24.01
CA ALA A 406 3.03 13.66 24.31
C ALA A 406 2.03 12.54 24.67
N VAL A 407 2.16 11.34 24.10
CA VAL A 407 1.36 10.16 24.53
C VAL A 407 1.98 9.43 25.73
N GLY A 408 3.20 9.79 26.13
CA GLY A 408 3.90 9.31 27.32
C GLY A 408 4.18 7.81 27.30
N ASP A 409 4.91 7.38 26.26
CA ASP A 409 5.38 6.02 25.94
C ASP A 409 6.90 6.04 25.64
#